data_AF-A0A972XZH2-F1
#
_entry.id   AF-A0A972XZH2-F1
#
_cell.length_a   1.000
_cell.length_b   1.000
_cell.length_c   1.000
_cell.angle_alpha   90.00
_cell.angle_beta   90.00
_cell.angle_gamma   90.00
#
_symmetry.space_group_name_H-M   'P 1'
#
loop_
_entity.id
_entity.type
_entity.pdbx_description
1 polymer ?
#
loop_
_entity_poly.entity_id
_entity_poly.type
_entity_poly.pdbx_seq_one_letter_code
_entity_poly.pdbx_strand_id
1 'polypeptide(L)'
;GWASNSKYPFMGALRSAAQMISYEVSIGLVIVCVLLCVGSMNMAAIVEAQRGAYGLFNWFWLPLFPMFVVFFISALAETNRPPFDLPEAESELVAGFMVEYASTPYLLFMLGEYVAITTMCALTTILFLGGWLPPIDVWPVNIVPGVIWFLLKVVFVFFMFAMVKAIVPRYRYDQLMHLGWKVFLPLSLVMVVLVAATLRFGKVLLPQLGAL
;
A
#
# COMPACT_ATOMS: atom_id res chain seq x y z
N GLY A 1 -7.00 -19.45 -13.76
CA GLY A 1 -7.68 -20.16 -12.66
C GLY A 1 -8.81 -21.02 -13.17
N TRP A 2 -10.01 -20.46 -13.39
CA TRP A 2 -11.16 -21.28 -13.80
C TRP A 2 -11.12 -21.75 -15.26
N ALA A 3 -10.73 -20.88 -16.18
CA ALA A 3 -10.58 -21.21 -17.61
C ALA A 3 -9.48 -22.25 -17.91
N SER A 4 -8.70 -22.59 -16.88
CA SER A 4 -7.53 -23.44 -16.93
C SER A 4 -7.91 -24.95 -16.86
N ASN A 5 -9.11 -25.26 -16.35
CA ASN A 5 -9.67 -26.62 -16.31
C ASN A 5 -8.75 -27.68 -15.64
N SER A 6 -7.88 -27.25 -14.72
CA SER A 6 -7.05 -28.13 -13.89
C SER A 6 -7.24 -27.81 -12.41
N LYS A 7 -7.08 -28.83 -11.57
CA LYS A 7 -7.35 -28.77 -10.14
C LYS A 7 -6.42 -27.80 -9.40
N TYR A 8 -5.11 -27.83 -9.69
CA TYR A 8 -4.13 -27.04 -8.94
C TYR A 8 -4.20 -25.54 -9.24
N PRO A 9 -4.28 -25.09 -10.52
CA PRO A 9 -4.33 -23.66 -10.83
C PRO A 9 -5.69 -23.03 -10.50
N PHE A 10 -6.76 -23.84 -10.44
CA PHE A 10 -8.04 -23.40 -9.87
C PHE A 10 -7.94 -23.13 -8.37
N MET A 11 -7.36 -24.06 -7.59
CA MET A 11 -7.17 -23.85 -6.15
C MET A 11 -6.22 -22.68 -5.84
N GLY A 12 -5.16 -22.49 -6.65
CA GLY A 12 -4.27 -21.33 -6.55
C GLY A 12 -4.98 -20.00 -6.80
N ALA A 13 -5.81 -19.93 -7.85
CA ALA A 13 -6.57 -18.73 -8.17
C ALA A 13 -7.61 -18.38 -7.08
N LEU A 14 -8.28 -19.37 -6.49
CA LEU A 14 -9.22 -19.14 -5.39
C LEU A 14 -8.51 -18.56 -4.15
N ARG A 15 -7.31 -19.07 -3.81
CA ARG A 15 -6.53 -18.58 -2.66
C ARG A 15 -6.03 -17.15 -2.88
N SER A 16 -5.52 -16.84 -4.07
CA SER A 16 -5.08 -15.49 -4.43
C SER A 16 -6.25 -14.49 -4.44
N ALA A 17 -7.41 -14.87 -4.99
CA ALA A 17 -8.60 -14.02 -4.97
C ALA A 17 -9.07 -13.74 -3.53
N ALA A 18 -9.10 -14.76 -2.66
CA ALA A 18 -9.49 -14.58 -1.26
C ALA A 18 -8.52 -13.69 -0.48
N GLN A 19 -7.21 -13.80 -0.76
CA GLN A 19 -6.18 -12.94 -0.20
C GLN A 19 -6.39 -11.49 -0.65
N MET A 20 -6.48 -11.26 -1.96
CA MET A 20 -6.67 -9.94 -2.57
C MET A 20 -7.85 -9.19 -1.91
N ILE A 21 -9.02 -9.84 -1.88
CA ILE A 21 -10.22 -9.25 -1.25
C ILE A 21 -10.01 -8.93 0.23
N SER A 22 -9.29 -9.78 0.98
CA SER A 22 -9.07 -9.57 2.41
C SER A 22 -8.18 -8.36 2.69
N TYR A 23 -7.18 -8.11 1.84
CA TYR A 23 -6.27 -6.98 1.99
C TYR A 23 -6.84 -5.69 1.42
N GLU A 24 -7.71 -5.77 0.41
CA GLU A 24 -8.43 -4.61 -0.14
C GLU A 24 -9.28 -3.91 0.93
N VAL A 25 -9.95 -4.67 1.81
CA VAL A 25 -10.72 -4.09 2.93
C VAL A 25 -9.81 -3.30 3.87
N SER A 26 -8.61 -3.82 4.16
CA SER A 26 -7.64 -3.14 5.04
C SER A 26 -7.10 -1.86 4.38
N ILE A 27 -6.79 -1.90 3.08
CA ILE A 27 -6.35 -0.74 2.30
C ILE A 27 -7.44 0.33 2.29
N GLY A 28 -8.70 -0.05 2.05
CA GLY A 28 -9.84 0.86 2.05
C GLY A 28 -10.00 1.62 3.37
N LEU A 29 -9.91 0.93 4.50
CA LEU A 29 -9.97 1.57 5.83
C LEU A 29 -8.81 2.53 6.07
N VAL A 30 -7.61 2.21 5.58
CA VAL A 30 -6.46 3.11 5.70
C VAL A 30 -6.65 4.37 4.86
N ILE A 31 -7.16 4.25 3.64
CA ILE A 31 -7.46 5.40 2.78
C ILE A 31 -8.50 6.29 3.46
N VAL A 32 -9.54 5.73 4.08
CA VAL A 32 -10.54 6.50 4.85
C VAL A 32 -9.88 7.32 5.96
N CYS A 33 -8.91 6.79 6.71
CA CYS A 33 -8.17 7.58 7.71
C CYS A 33 -7.49 8.81 7.09
N VAL A 34 -6.81 8.65 5.96
CA VAL A 34 -6.11 9.75 5.28
C VAL A 34 -7.12 10.78 4.77
N LEU A 35 -8.23 10.33 4.18
CA LEU A 35 -9.30 11.20 3.69
C LEU A 35 -9.96 11.99 4.82
N LEU A 36 -10.11 11.41 6.01
CA LEU A 36 -10.64 12.12 7.18
C LEU A 36 -9.73 13.26 7.62
N CYS A 37 -8.41 13.09 7.53
CA CYS A 37 -7.44 14.15 7.84
C CYS A 37 -7.51 15.31 6.84
N VAL A 38 -7.66 15.01 5.55
CA VAL A 38 -7.63 16.02 4.47
C VAL A 38 -8.99 16.67 4.21
N GLY A 39 -10.10 15.94 4.41
CA GLY A 39 -11.45 16.42 4.14
C GLY A 39 -11.82 16.51 2.64
N SER A 40 -10.96 16.01 1.74
CA SER A 40 -11.18 15.99 0.29
C SER A 40 -10.70 14.68 -0.32
N MET A 41 -11.37 14.24 -1.39
CA MET A 41 -10.99 13.05 -2.17
C MET A 41 -10.06 13.38 -3.34
N ASN A 42 -9.72 14.65 -3.56
CA ASN A 42 -8.80 15.03 -4.62
C ASN A 42 -7.36 14.69 -4.24
N MET A 43 -6.70 13.84 -5.03
CA MET A 43 -5.29 13.46 -4.88
C MET A 43 -4.36 14.68 -4.75
N ALA A 44 -4.60 15.75 -5.51
CA ALA A 44 -3.80 16.97 -5.43
C ALA A 44 -3.98 17.70 -4.10
N ALA A 45 -5.20 17.71 -3.56
CA ALA A 45 -5.48 18.29 -2.24
C ALA A 45 -4.86 17.48 -1.11
N ILE A 46 -4.78 16.14 -1.26
CA ILE A 46 -4.09 15.26 -0.30
C ILE A 46 -2.60 15.59 -0.24
N VAL A 47 -1.96 15.79 -1.39
CA VAL A 47 -0.54 16.19 -1.43
C VAL A 47 -0.36 17.57 -0.83
N GLU A 48 -1.21 18.54 -1.18
CA GLU A 48 -1.05 19.92 -0.66
C GLU A 48 -1.31 20.00 0.86
N ALA A 49 -2.21 19.19 1.41
CA ALA A 49 -2.45 19.10 2.86
C ALA A 49 -1.23 18.57 3.64
N GLN A 50 -0.29 17.89 2.97
CA GLN A 50 0.97 17.44 3.55
C GLN A 50 2.06 18.51 3.54
N ARG A 51 1.79 19.68 2.93
CA ARG A 51 2.71 20.81 2.89
C ARG A 51 2.68 21.54 4.23
N GLY A 52 3.81 21.65 4.92
CA GLY A 52 3.89 22.49 6.11
C GLY A 52 5.30 22.81 6.56
N ALA A 53 5.37 23.67 7.59
CA ALA A 53 6.59 24.36 8.03
C ALA A 53 7.74 23.44 8.44
N TYR A 54 7.47 22.18 8.78
CA TYR A 54 8.47 21.19 9.20
C TYR A 54 8.85 20.18 8.10
N GLY A 55 8.49 20.42 6.83
CA GLY A 55 8.87 19.58 5.69
C GLY A 55 8.50 18.11 5.89
N LEU A 56 9.50 17.22 5.85
CA LEU A 56 9.40 15.77 6.06
C LEU A 56 8.58 15.35 7.30
N PHE A 57 8.60 16.16 8.37
CA PHE A 57 7.91 15.83 9.63
C PHE A 57 6.41 16.10 9.59
N ASN A 58 5.92 16.87 8.61
CA ASN A 58 4.48 17.13 8.45
C ASN A 58 3.77 16.09 7.58
N TRP A 59 4.53 15.23 6.91
CA TRP A 59 3.96 14.20 6.04
C TRP A 59 3.24 13.14 6.87
N PHE A 60 2.19 12.56 6.29
CA PHE A 60 1.30 11.63 7.01
C PHE A 60 1.98 10.35 7.49
N TRP A 61 3.17 9.98 7.02
CA TRP A 61 3.90 8.81 7.54
C TRP A 61 4.21 8.90 9.04
N LEU A 62 4.37 10.09 9.62
CA LEU A 62 4.69 10.26 11.05
C LEU A 62 3.44 10.23 11.95
N PRO A 63 2.41 11.08 11.74
CA PRO A 63 1.21 11.06 12.58
C PRO A 63 0.37 9.80 12.37
N LEU A 64 0.40 9.21 11.17
CA LEU A 64 -0.32 7.98 10.82
C LEU A 64 0.64 6.78 10.66
N PHE A 65 1.75 6.75 11.41
CA PHE A 65 2.76 5.69 11.29
C PHE A 65 2.20 4.26 11.35
N PRO A 66 1.30 3.89 12.28
CA PRO A 66 0.70 2.55 12.28
C PRO A 66 -0.08 2.25 10.99
N MET A 67 -0.77 3.24 10.45
CA MET A 67 -1.57 3.10 9.22
C MET A 67 -0.68 3.02 7.98
N PHE A 68 0.45 3.74 7.97
CA PHE A 68 1.46 3.60 6.92
C PHE A 68 2.01 2.17 6.85
N VAL A 69 2.33 1.56 8.01
CA VAL A 69 2.80 0.17 8.06
C VAL A 69 1.72 -0.80 7.57
N VAL A 70 0.47 -0.63 8.01
CA VAL A 70 -0.66 -1.47 7.54
C VAL A 70 -0.86 -1.32 6.03
N PHE A 71 -0.81 -0.10 5.48
CA PHE A 71 -0.92 0.15 4.05
C PHE A 71 0.20 -0.54 3.28
N PHE A 72 1.45 -0.38 3.73
CA PHE A 72 2.62 -0.96 3.08
C PHE A 72 2.58 -2.49 3.06
N ILE A 73 2.25 -3.13 4.19
CA ILE A 73 2.13 -4.59 4.26
C ILE A 73 0.92 -5.09 3.44
N SER A 74 -0.20 -4.37 3.46
CA SER A 74 -1.38 -4.75 2.67
C SER A 74 -1.14 -4.59 1.17
N ALA A 75 -0.42 -3.56 0.74
CA ALA A 75 0.00 -3.36 -0.65
C ALA A 75 0.97 -4.46 -1.13
N LEU A 76 1.86 -4.93 -0.25
CA LEU A 76 2.69 -6.11 -0.53
C LEU A 76 1.86 -7.38 -0.69
N ALA A 77 0.84 -7.58 0.14
CA ALA A 77 -0.03 -8.74 0.07
C ALA A 77 -0.94 -8.71 -1.18
N GLU A 78 -1.42 -7.54 -1.58
CA GLU A 78 -2.27 -7.34 -2.76
C GLU A 78 -1.53 -7.67 -4.08
N THR A 79 -0.23 -7.38 -4.11
CA THR A 79 0.62 -7.62 -5.30
C THR A 79 1.09 -9.07 -5.44
N ASN A 80 0.67 -9.97 -4.54
CA ASN A 80 0.90 -11.42 -4.58
C ASN A 80 2.37 -11.83 -4.83
N ARG A 81 3.35 -11.03 -4.39
CA ARG A 81 4.79 -11.31 -4.57
C ARG A 81 5.47 -11.77 -3.28
N PRO A 82 6.62 -12.47 -3.34
CA PRO A 82 7.28 -12.98 -2.14
C PRO A 82 7.59 -11.82 -1.20
N PRO A 83 7.19 -11.88 0.09
CA PRO A 83 6.87 -13.07 0.91
C PRO A 83 5.41 -13.61 0.86
N PHE A 84 4.50 -12.98 0.12
CA PHE A 84 3.06 -13.31 0.03
C PHE A 84 2.65 -13.92 -1.31
N ASP A 85 3.47 -14.86 -1.79
CA ASP A 85 3.37 -15.47 -3.10
C ASP A 85 2.62 -16.81 -3.07
N LEU A 86 1.31 -16.72 -2.82
CA LEU A 86 0.39 -17.85 -2.75
C LEU A 86 -0.09 -18.41 -4.11
N PRO A 87 -0.17 -17.62 -5.20
CA PRO A 87 -0.52 -18.16 -6.51
C PRO A 87 0.65 -18.85 -7.23
N GLU A 88 1.91 -18.46 -6.98
CA GLU A 88 3.10 -19.05 -7.64
C GLU A 88 3.77 -20.15 -6.79
N ALA A 89 3.30 -20.40 -5.55
CA ALA A 89 3.94 -21.31 -4.59
C ALA A 89 4.24 -22.70 -5.16
N GLU A 90 5.49 -22.90 -5.60
CA GLU A 90 6.03 -24.12 -6.20
C GLU A 90 5.90 -25.35 -5.28
N SER A 91 5.95 -25.12 -3.96
CA SER A 91 5.87 -26.14 -2.93
C SER A 91 4.45 -26.66 -2.67
N GLU A 92 3.41 -25.91 -3.03
CA GLU A 92 2.01 -26.29 -2.78
C GLU A 92 1.17 -26.47 -4.05
N LEU A 93 1.54 -25.81 -5.16
CA LEU A 93 0.70 -25.69 -6.36
C LEU A 93 1.42 -25.98 -7.68
N VAL A 94 2.65 -26.52 -7.65
CA VAL A 94 3.41 -26.91 -8.85
C VAL A 94 3.46 -25.76 -9.88
N ALA A 95 3.80 -24.54 -9.43
CA ALA A 95 3.86 -23.32 -10.25
C ALA A 95 2.52 -22.75 -10.76
N GLY A 96 1.37 -23.20 -10.23
CA GLY A 96 0.09 -22.51 -10.34
C GLY A 96 -0.35 -22.22 -11.78
N PHE A 97 -0.56 -20.96 -12.13
CA PHE A 97 -1.00 -20.56 -13.48
C PHE A 97 0.10 -20.66 -14.55
N MET A 98 1.37 -20.79 -14.15
CA MET A 98 2.50 -20.90 -15.08
C MET A 98 2.53 -22.23 -15.84
N VAL A 99 1.84 -23.26 -15.35
CA VAL A 99 1.80 -24.60 -15.96
C VAL A 99 0.97 -24.62 -17.24
N GLU A 100 0.02 -23.71 -17.38
CA GLU A 100 -1.00 -23.79 -18.43
C GLU A 100 -0.96 -22.66 -19.45
N TYR A 101 -0.45 -21.49 -19.06
CA TYR A 101 -0.35 -20.36 -19.98
C TYR A 101 0.95 -20.42 -20.77
N ALA A 102 0.83 -20.43 -22.10
CA ALA A 102 1.96 -20.26 -23.01
C ALA A 102 2.52 -18.82 -22.96
N SER A 103 3.66 -18.62 -23.61
CA SER A 103 4.51 -17.41 -23.58
C SER A 103 3.77 -16.05 -23.55
N THR A 104 2.83 -15.79 -24.46
CA THR A 104 2.21 -14.46 -24.58
C THR A 104 1.23 -14.14 -23.44
N PRO A 105 0.26 -15.01 -23.07
CA PRO A 105 -0.56 -14.79 -21.87
C PRO A 105 0.27 -14.71 -20.59
N TYR A 106 1.31 -15.53 -20.45
CA TYR A 106 2.22 -15.49 -19.31
C TYR A 106 2.91 -14.11 -19.16
N LEU A 107 3.39 -13.55 -20.27
CA LEU A 107 4.01 -12.22 -20.30
C LEU A 107 3.03 -11.14 -19.81
N LEU A 108 1.77 -11.20 -20.23
CA LEU A 108 0.75 -10.23 -19.83
C LEU A 108 0.45 -10.30 -18.32
N PHE A 109 0.43 -11.50 -17.72
CA PHE A 109 0.27 -11.65 -16.28
C PHE A 109 1.44 -11.05 -15.51
N MET A 110 2.68 -11.35 -15.90
CA MET A 110 3.87 -10.78 -15.26
C MET A 110 3.93 -9.27 -15.41
N LEU A 111 3.63 -8.73 -16.60
CA LEU A 111 3.59 -7.29 -16.82
C LEU A 111 2.51 -6.62 -15.97
N GLY A 112 1.33 -7.24 -15.85
CA GLY A 112 0.24 -6.76 -15.01
C GLY A 112 0.62 -6.67 -13.53
N GLU A 113 1.30 -7.69 -12.99
CA GLU A 113 1.83 -7.67 -11.62
C GLU A 113 2.81 -6.51 -11.39
N TYR A 114 3.73 -6.26 -12.34
CA TYR A 114 4.66 -5.13 -12.22
C TYR A 114 3.98 -3.76 -12.30
N VAL A 115 2.93 -3.62 -13.13
CA VAL A 115 2.12 -2.42 -13.17
C VAL A 115 1.38 -2.23 -11.85
N ALA A 116 0.83 -3.30 -11.26
CA ALA A 116 0.18 -3.24 -9.94
C ALA A 116 1.15 -2.82 -8.83
N ILE A 117 2.37 -3.37 -8.80
CA ILE A 117 3.42 -2.96 -7.84
C ILE A 117 3.74 -1.48 -7.98
N THR A 118 3.95 -1.03 -9.21
CA THR A 118 4.27 0.38 -9.48
C THR A 118 3.11 1.31 -9.05
N THR A 119 1.87 0.88 -9.29
CA THR A 119 0.67 1.61 -8.88
C THR A 119 0.55 1.72 -7.35
N MET A 120 0.80 0.62 -6.63
CA MET A 120 0.78 0.63 -5.17
C MET A 120 1.91 1.49 -4.58
N CYS A 121 3.09 1.48 -5.20
CA CYS A 121 4.18 2.38 -4.83
C CYS A 121 3.76 3.86 -5.03
N ALA A 122 3.17 4.19 -6.18
CA ALA A 122 2.65 5.52 -6.47
C ALA A 122 1.60 5.97 -5.43
N LEU A 123 0.62 5.12 -5.11
CA LEU A 123 -0.39 5.42 -4.09
C LEU A 123 0.23 5.63 -2.70
N THR A 124 1.19 4.80 -2.30
CA THR A 124 1.92 4.97 -1.04
C THR A 124 2.58 6.35 -0.98
N THR A 125 3.22 6.78 -2.08
CA THR A 125 3.90 8.07 -2.12
C THR A 125 2.97 9.27 -2.05
N ILE A 126 1.80 9.20 -2.69
CA ILE A 126 0.79 10.28 -2.67
C ILE A 126 0.14 10.35 -1.29
N LEU A 127 -0.25 9.21 -0.72
CA LEU A 127 -1.03 9.18 0.52
C LEU A 127 -0.20 9.45 1.76
N PHE A 128 1.10 9.11 1.79
CA PHE A 128 1.91 9.19 3.02
C PHE A 128 3.21 9.99 2.91
N LEU A 129 3.81 10.10 1.72
CA LEU A 129 5.16 10.64 1.53
C LEU A 129 5.19 11.98 0.80
N GLY A 130 4.10 12.75 0.80
CA GLY A 130 4.15 14.11 0.25
C GLY A 130 4.11 14.19 -1.28
N GLY A 131 3.83 13.11 -2.02
CA GLY A 131 3.76 13.13 -3.49
C GLY A 131 4.95 13.86 -4.16
N TRP A 132 4.67 14.99 -4.81
CA TRP A 132 5.66 15.84 -5.49
C TRP A 132 6.34 16.91 -4.61
N LEU A 133 6.00 17.00 -3.32
CA LEU A 133 6.60 17.98 -2.40
C LEU A 133 8.06 17.64 -2.08
N PRO A 134 8.96 18.64 -2.03
CA PRO A 134 10.32 18.44 -1.56
C PRO A 134 10.33 18.06 -0.06
N PRO A 135 11.29 17.25 0.40
CA PRO A 135 11.41 16.86 1.81
C PRO A 135 11.81 18.02 2.73
N ILE A 136 12.49 19.04 2.20
CA ILE A 136 12.93 20.24 2.93
C ILE A 136 12.75 21.45 2.01
N ASP A 137 12.07 22.50 2.49
CA ASP A 137 11.93 23.78 1.79
C ASP A 137 13.22 24.61 1.88
N VAL A 138 14.30 24.12 1.26
CA VAL A 138 15.55 24.88 1.06
C VAL A 138 15.70 25.27 -0.40
N TRP A 139 16.24 26.49 -0.63
CA TRP A 139 16.45 27.10 -1.95
C TRP A 139 17.04 26.16 -3.03
N PRO A 140 18.01 25.26 -2.74
CA PRO A 140 18.57 24.36 -3.76
C PRO A 140 17.64 23.20 -4.17
N VAL A 141 16.77 22.76 -3.26
CA VAL A 141 15.92 21.57 -3.41
C VAL A 141 14.63 21.91 -4.17
N ASN A 142 14.21 23.18 -4.10
CA ASN A 142 13.01 23.69 -4.77
C ASN A 142 13.21 24.00 -6.28
N ILE A 143 14.46 24.03 -6.75
CA ILE A 143 14.79 24.21 -8.18
C ILE A 143 14.50 22.92 -8.96
N VAL A 144 14.52 21.77 -8.30
CA VAL A 144 14.28 20.46 -8.90
C VAL A 144 12.79 20.31 -9.22
N PRO A 145 12.39 19.96 -10.46
CA PRO A 145 11.00 19.71 -10.81
C PRO A 145 10.34 18.68 -9.87
N GLY A 146 9.13 18.98 -9.38
CA GLY A 146 8.37 18.10 -8.46
C GLY A 146 8.16 16.66 -8.98
N VAL A 147 8.18 16.47 -10.30
CA VAL A 147 8.11 15.14 -10.94
C VAL A 147 9.30 14.26 -10.54
N ILE A 148 10.50 14.84 -10.41
CA ILE A 148 11.71 14.09 -10.03
C ILE A 148 11.59 13.62 -8.57
N TRP A 149 11.03 14.44 -7.69
CA TRP A 149 10.76 14.05 -6.30
C TRP A 149 9.76 12.93 -6.19
N PHE A 150 8.70 12.99 -6.99
CA PHE A 150 7.72 11.91 -7.06
C PHE A 150 8.36 10.60 -7.53
N LEU A 151 9.09 10.62 -8.65
CA LEU A 151 9.78 9.44 -9.18
C LEU A 151 10.80 8.87 -8.20
N LEU A 152 11.59 9.72 -7.55
CA LEU A 152 12.59 9.28 -6.57
C LEU A 152 11.93 8.56 -5.38
N LYS A 153 10.80 9.09 -4.87
CA LYS A 153 10.03 8.45 -3.80
C LYS A 153 9.42 7.13 -4.25
N VAL A 154 8.90 7.06 -5.49
CA VAL A 154 8.35 5.80 -6.04
C VAL A 154 9.45 4.75 -6.14
N VAL A 155 10.64 5.12 -6.64
CA VAL A 155 11.81 4.22 -6.71
C VAL A 155 12.25 3.81 -5.31
N PHE A 156 12.21 4.71 -4.32
CA PHE A 156 12.52 4.38 -2.93
C PHE A 156 11.54 3.35 -2.35
N VAL A 157 10.22 3.54 -2.52
CA VAL A 157 9.22 2.56 -2.07
C VAL A 157 9.37 1.23 -2.82
N PHE A 158 9.66 1.28 -4.13
CA PHE A 158 9.94 0.08 -4.90
C PHE A 158 11.19 -0.68 -4.39
N PHE A 159 12.24 0.05 -4.02
CA PHE A 159 13.42 -0.52 -3.37
C PHE A 159 13.07 -1.16 -2.02
N MET A 160 12.20 -0.55 -1.21
CA MET A 160 11.69 -1.16 0.01
C MET A 160 10.92 -2.46 -0.27
N PHE A 161 10.07 -2.49 -1.30
CA PHE A 161 9.37 -3.72 -1.72
C PHE A 161 10.37 -4.84 -2.08
N ALA A 162 11.39 -4.50 -2.87
CA ALA A 162 12.44 -5.44 -3.25
C ALA A 162 13.29 -5.92 -2.05
N MET A 163 13.52 -5.04 -1.08
CA MET A 163 14.27 -5.39 0.14
C MET A 163 13.46 -6.34 1.04
N VAL A 164 12.16 -6.11 1.21
CA VAL A 164 11.29 -7.00 2.00
C VAL A 164 11.26 -8.40 1.39
N LYS A 165 11.23 -8.50 0.05
CA LYS A 165 11.34 -9.78 -0.66
C LYS A 165 12.61 -10.56 -0.29
N ALA A 166 13.73 -9.87 -0.05
CA ALA A 166 15.00 -10.51 0.27
C ALA A 166 15.13 -10.89 1.75
N ILE A 167 14.51 -10.12 2.66
CA ILE A 167 14.69 -10.28 4.11
C ILE A 167 13.66 -11.24 4.71
N VAL A 168 12.41 -11.19 4.26
CA VAL A 168 11.29 -11.83 4.96
C VAL A 168 11.06 -13.26 4.43
N PRO A 169 11.03 -14.28 5.31
CA PRO A 169 10.66 -15.64 4.91
C PRO A 169 9.24 -15.71 4.35
N ARG A 170 8.99 -16.70 3.49
CA ARG A 170 7.65 -16.93 2.93
C ARG A 170 6.63 -17.23 4.05
N TYR A 171 5.48 -16.56 4.01
CA TYR A 171 4.37 -16.82 4.93
C TYR A 171 3.43 -17.88 4.38
N ARG A 172 2.91 -18.74 5.26
CA ARG A 172 1.86 -19.69 4.90
C ARG A 172 0.50 -18.98 4.80
N TYR A 173 -0.36 -19.46 3.89
CA TYR A 173 -1.72 -18.92 3.66
C TYR A 173 -2.50 -18.69 4.95
N ASP A 174 -2.52 -19.68 5.83
CA ASP A 174 -3.30 -19.64 7.07
C ASP A 174 -2.84 -18.51 8.00
N GLN A 175 -1.53 -18.26 8.05
CA GLN A 175 -0.93 -17.18 8.85
C GLN A 175 -1.20 -15.82 8.22
N LEU A 176 -1.16 -15.74 6.89
CA LEU A 176 -1.46 -14.51 6.16
C LEU A 176 -2.90 -14.06 6.41
N MET A 177 -3.86 -14.97 6.19
CA MET A 177 -5.27 -14.69 6.42
C MET A 177 -5.55 -14.33 7.88
N HIS A 178 -4.85 -14.96 8.83
CA HIS A 178 -4.92 -14.61 10.24
C HIS A 178 -4.42 -13.19 10.53
N LEU A 179 -3.32 -12.78 9.91
CA LEU A 179 -2.75 -11.44 10.06
C LEU A 179 -3.72 -10.37 9.55
N GLY A 180 -4.27 -10.55 8.34
CA GLY A 180 -5.25 -9.63 7.78
C GLY A 180 -6.49 -9.47 8.67
N TRP A 181 -7.11 -10.59 9.06
CA TRP A 181 -8.38 -10.56 9.78
C TRP A 181 -8.27 -10.29 11.28
N LYS A 182 -7.23 -10.77 11.96
CA LYS A 182 -7.10 -10.60 13.42
C LYS A 182 -6.25 -9.41 13.82
N VAL A 183 -5.37 -8.93 12.95
CA VAL A 183 -4.45 -7.82 13.28
C VAL A 183 -4.83 -6.58 12.50
N PHE A 184 -4.83 -6.62 11.16
CA PHE A 184 -5.02 -5.41 10.36
C PHE A 184 -6.43 -4.85 10.40
N LEU A 185 -7.46 -5.69 10.33
CA LEU A 185 -8.84 -5.22 10.36
C LEU A 185 -9.21 -4.56 11.71
N PRO A 186 -8.93 -5.16 12.89
CA PRO A 186 -9.19 -4.50 14.16
C PRO A 186 -8.32 -3.25 14.37
N LEU A 187 -7.04 -3.30 13.98
CA LEU A 187 -6.13 -2.16 14.13
C LEU A 187 -6.58 -0.97 13.29
N SER A 188 -6.92 -1.20 12.02
CA SER A 188 -7.39 -0.14 11.13
C SER A 188 -8.72 0.46 11.60
N LEU A 189 -9.67 -0.35 12.08
CA LEU A 189 -10.93 0.15 12.66
C LEU A 189 -10.70 1.02 13.89
N VAL A 190 -9.86 0.58 14.83
CA VAL A 190 -9.52 1.38 16.02
C VAL A 190 -8.88 2.70 15.62
N MET A 191 -7.98 2.68 14.64
CA MET A 191 -7.32 3.90 14.15
C MET A 191 -8.29 4.85 13.44
N VAL A 192 -9.25 4.35 12.66
CA VAL A 192 -10.31 5.20 12.07
C VAL A 192 -11.08 5.93 13.16
N VAL A 193 -11.48 5.22 14.21
CA VAL A 193 -12.22 5.82 15.34
C VAL A 193 -11.35 6.83 16.09
N LEU A 194 -10.06 6.51 16.33
CA LEU A 194 -9.13 7.42 16.99
C LEU A 194 -8.87 8.69 16.17
N VAL A 195 -8.67 8.57 14.86
CA VAL A 195 -8.48 9.72 13.96
C VAL A 195 -9.76 10.57 13.93
N ALA A 196 -10.94 9.95 13.81
CA ALA A 196 -12.21 10.67 13.85
C ALA A 196 -12.42 11.39 15.21
N ALA A 197 -12.11 10.73 16.32
CA ALA A 197 -12.22 11.29 17.66
C ALA A 197 -11.24 12.46 17.87
N THR A 198 -9.97 12.29 17.48
CA THR A 198 -8.96 13.36 17.59
C THR A 198 -9.28 14.55 16.70
N LEU A 199 -9.87 14.36 15.51
CA LEU A 199 -10.32 15.50 14.70
C LEU A 199 -11.54 16.20 15.32
N ARG A 200 -12.46 15.46 15.93
CA ARG A 200 -13.65 16.04 16.57
C ARG A 200 -13.32 16.78 17.87
N PHE A 201 -12.49 16.19 18.73
CA PHE A 201 -12.11 16.75 20.03
C PHE A 201 -10.85 17.64 19.95
N GLY A 202 -9.94 17.38 19.02
CA GLY A 202 -8.74 18.19 18.78
C GLY A 202 -9.05 19.55 18.17
N LYS A 203 -10.11 19.67 17.36
CA LYS A 203 -10.67 20.98 16.96
C LYS A 203 -11.12 21.83 18.15
N VAL A 204 -11.34 21.22 19.32
CA VAL A 204 -11.72 21.90 20.58
C VAL A 204 -10.49 22.24 21.45
N LEU A 205 -9.39 21.47 21.36
CA LEU A 205 -8.23 21.62 22.27
C LEU A 205 -6.99 22.27 21.63
N LEU A 206 -6.78 22.17 20.31
CA LEU A 206 -5.64 22.76 19.58
C LEU A 206 -6.07 23.28 18.19
N PRO A 207 -6.47 24.57 18.07
CA PRO A 207 -6.95 25.16 16.82
C PRO A 207 -5.91 25.24 15.69
N GLN A 208 -4.65 24.89 15.95
CA GLN A 208 -3.56 24.89 14.96
C GLN A 208 -3.64 23.73 13.95
N LEU A 209 -4.45 22.70 14.23
CA LEU A 209 -4.78 21.61 13.29
C LEU A 209 -5.95 21.95 12.36
N GLY A 210 -6.57 23.13 12.49
CA GLY A 210 -7.62 23.61 11.57
C GLY A 210 -7.09 24.38 10.36
N ALA A 211 -5.76 24.48 10.22
CA ALA A 211 -5.08 25.26 9.17
C ALA A 211 -4.01 24.45 8.41
N LEU A 212 -4.10 23.12 8.47
CA LEU A 212 -3.58 22.20 7.45
C LEU A 212 -4.77 21.63 6.69
#